data_AF-A0A955J8T0-F1
#
_entry.id   AF-A0A955J8T0-F1
#
_cell.length_a   1.000
_cell.length_b   1.000
_cell.length_c   1.000
_cell.angle_alpha   90.00
_cell.angle_beta   90.00
_cell.angle_gamma   90.00
#
_symmetry.space_group_name_H-M   'P 1'
#
loop_
_entity.id
_entity.type
_entity.pdbx_description
1 polymer ?
#
loop_
_entity_poly.entity_id
_entity_poly.type
_entity_poly.pdbx_seq_one_letter_code
_entity_poly.pdbx_strand_id
1 'polypeptide(L)' 'MLPPGSHLAVLGGGVAGLVTAHLLAPHHAVEVFEAAPRLGGHTHTVDVEDGGRSLRVD' A
#
# COMPACT_ATOMS: atom_id res chain seq x y z
N MET A 1 -20.07 5.82 14.46
CA MET A 1 -19.91 5.88 12.99
C MET A 1 -19.19 7.16 12.65
N LEU A 2 -18.21 7.14 11.74
CA LEU A 2 -17.46 8.35 11.39
C LEU A 2 -18.31 9.27 10.49
N PRO A 3 -18.26 10.60 10.68
CA PRO A 3 -18.93 11.53 9.78
C PRO A 3 -18.41 11.40 8.33
N PRO A 4 -19.27 11.52 7.31
CA PRO A 4 -18.84 11.63 5.91
C PRO A 4 -17.81 12.76 5.75
N GLY A 5 -16.78 12.55 4.91
CA GLY A 5 -15.74 13.53 4.67
C GLY A 5 -14.70 13.69 5.79
N SER A 6 -14.73 12.86 6.83
CA SER A 6 -13.68 12.85 7.87
C SER A 6 -12.28 12.67 7.27
N HIS A 7 -11.27 13.27 7.91
CA HIS A 7 -9.86 13.08 7.59
C HIS A 7 -9.30 11.90 8.41
N LEU A 8 -8.78 10.88 7.72
CA LEU A 8 -8.33 9.63 8.32
C LEU A 8 -6.86 9.37 7.94
N ALA A 9 -6.07 8.97 8.92
CA ALA A 9 -4.70 8.51 8.69
C ALA A 9 -4.64 6.98 8.76
N VAL A 10 -4.04 6.36 7.76
CA VAL A 10 -3.69 4.94 7.75
C VAL A 10 -2.19 4.82 7.98
N LEU A 11 -1.79 4.14 9.06
CA LEU A 11 -0.39 3.90 9.38
C LEU A 11 0.02 2.52 8.84
N GLY A 12 0.95 2.51 7.90
CA GLY A 12 1.39 1.33 7.15
C GLY A 12 0.86 1.34 5.71
N GLY A 13 1.77 1.31 4.75
CA GLY A 13 1.55 1.23 3.31
C GLY A 13 1.69 -0.19 2.76
N GLY A 14 1.56 -1.21 3.61
CA GLY A 14 1.45 -2.62 3.20
C GLY A 14 0.09 -2.94 2.58
N VAL A 15 -0.11 -4.18 2.10
CA VAL A 15 -1.35 -4.62 1.45
C VAL A 15 -2.61 -4.27 2.25
N ALA A 16 -2.61 -4.53 3.56
CA ALA A 16 -3.75 -4.23 4.41
C ALA A 16 -4.05 -2.72 4.46
N GLY A 17 -3.03 -1.89 4.67
CA GLY A 17 -3.20 -0.44 4.74
C GLY A 17 -3.66 0.16 3.41
N LEU A 18 -3.10 -0.29 2.29
CA LEU A 18 -3.52 0.15 0.96
C LEU A 18 -4.97 -0.25 0.64
N VAL A 19 -5.37 -1.47 1.00
CA VAL A 19 -6.77 -1.92 0.84
C VAL A 19 -7.70 -1.11 1.74
N THR A 20 -7.32 -0.88 3.00
CA THR A 20 -8.10 -0.02 3.91
C THR A 20 -8.25 1.40 3.34
N ALA A 21 -7.17 2.01 2.85
CA ALA A 21 -7.22 3.33 2.25
C ALA A 21 -8.10 3.36 1.00
N HIS A 22 -7.97 2.35 0.13
CA HIS A 22 -8.78 2.22 -1.08
C HIS A 22 -10.29 2.15 -0.77
N LEU A 23 -10.67 1.38 0.25
CA LEU A 23 -12.07 1.23 0.64
C LEU A 23 -12.65 2.48 1.31
N LEU A 24 -11.84 3.27 2.00
CA LEU A 24 -12.28 4.48 2.71
C LEU A 24 -12.28 5.74 1.85
N ALA A 25 -11.40 5.82 0.85
CA ALA A 25 -11.21 6.99 -0.03
C ALA A 25 -12.50 7.50 -0.73
N PRO A 26 -13.49 6.67 -1.11
CA PRO A 26 -14.73 7.17 -1.73
C PRO A 26 -15.58 8.06 -0.80
N HIS A 27 -15.39 7.97 0.51
CA HIS A 27 -16.25 8.63 1.51
C HIS A 27 -15.49 9.53 2.49
N HIS A 28 -14.16 9.44 2.52
CA HIS A 28 -13.29 10.11 3.48
C HIS A 28 -12.01 10.61 2.82
N ALA A 29 -11.43 11.68 3.38
CA ALA A 29 -10.10 12.12 2.99
C ALA A 29 -9.08 11.22 3.72
N VAL A 30 -8.37 10.37 2.98
CA VAL A 30 -7.44 9.39 3.57
C VAL A 30 -6.00 9.75 3.22
N GLU A 31 -5.13 9.74 4.23
CA GLU A 31 -3.68 9.88 4.06
C GLU A 31 -2.99 8.62 4.58
N VAL A 32 -2.00 8.11 3.82
CA VAL A 32 -1.26 6.89 4.16
C VAL A 32 0.16 7.26 4.54
N PHE A 33 0.62 6.79 5.70
CA PHE A 33 1.98 6.97 6.17
C PHE A 33 2.71 5.62 6.14
N GLU A 34 3.85 5.56 5.47
CA GLU A 34 4.71 4.37 5.39
C GLU A 34 6.13 4.74 5.80
N ALA A 35 6.77 3.87 6.58
CA ALA A 35 8.12 4.07 7.08
C ALA A 35 9.16 3.79 5.99
N ALA A 36 8.90 2.83 5.11
CA ALA A 36 9.75 2.50 3.97
C ALA A 36 9.63 3.55 2.84
N PRO A 37 10.66 3.70 1.99
CA PRO A 37 10.59 4.58 0.81
C PRO A 37 9.71 4.03 -0.32
N ARG A 38 8.95 2.96 -0.06
CA ARG A 38 8.07 2.28 -1.04
C ARG A 38 6.81 1.76 -0.36
N LEU A 39 5.75 1.62 -1.14
CA LEU A 39 4.52 0.93 -0.73
C LEU A 39 4.67 -0.60 -0.95
N GLY A 40 3.72 -1.36 -0.39
CA GLY A 40 3.63 -2.82 -0.52
C GLY A 40 3.98 -3.58 0.76
N GLY A 41 4.81 -3.01 1.64
CA GLY A 41 5.23 -3.72 2.86
C GLY A 41 6.00 -5.00 2.52
N HIS A 42 5.57 -6.16 3.04
CA HIS A 42 6.20 -7.45 2.74
C HIS A 42 6.07 -7.90 1.28
N THR A 43 5.09 -7.37 0.52
CA THR A 43 5.10 -7.55 -0.93
C THR A 43 6.24 -6.71 -1.49
N HIS A 44 7.24 -7.39 -2.04
CA HIS A 44 8.47 -6.83 -2.56
C HIS A 44 8.89 -7.60 -3.80
N THR A 45 8.09 -7.48 -4.86
CA THR A 45 8.44 -8.08 -6.14
C THR A 45 9.70 -7.43 -6.70
N VAL A 46 10.76 -8.22 -6.84
CA VAL A 46 12.03 -7.83 -7.43
C VAL A 46 12.26 -8.54 -8.75
N ASP A 47 12.96 -7.87 -9.66
CA ASP A 47 13.47 -8.50 -10.87
C ASP A 47 14.77 -9.23 -10.55
N VAL A 48 14.83 -10.51 -10.91
CA VAL A 48 16.01 -11.38 -10.74
C VAL A 48 16.42 -11.95 -12.09
N GLU A 49 17.71 -11.85 -12.41
CA GLU A 49 18.30 -12.51 -13.58
C GLU A 49 18.59 -13.99 -13.27
N ASP A 50 18.00 -14.89 -14.03
CA ASP A 50 18.24 -16.34 -13.97
C ASP A 50 18.42 -16.91 -15.39
N GLY A 51 19.63 -17.37 -15.69
CA GLY A 51 19.95 -17.99 -16.99
C GLY A 51 19.69 -17.11 -18.22
N GLY A 52 19.84 -15.79 -18.11
CA GLY A 52 19.56 -14.82 -19.18
C GLY A 52 18.08 -14.46 -19.34
N ARG A 53 17.25 -14.82 -18.35
CA ARG A 53 15.84 -14.42 -18.25
C ARG A 53 15.66 -13.52 -17.03
N SER A 54 14.90 -12.44 -17.20
CA SER A 54 14.43 -11.63 -16.08
C SER A 54 13.13 -12.22 -15.52
N LEU A 55 13.12 -12.55 -14.24
CA LEU A 55 12.00 -13.11 -13.49
C LEU A 55 11.52 -12.12 -12.42
N ARG A 56 10.21 -11.99 -12.26
CA ARG A 56 9.59 -11.20 -11.18
C ARG A 56 9.27 -12.13 -10.02
N VAL A 57 9.94 -11.94 -8.90
CA VAL A 57 9.82 -12.80 -7.71
C VAL A 57 9.44 -11.94 -6.53
N ASP A 58 8.46 -12.41 -5.75
CA ASP A 58 8.04 -11.82 -4.47
C ASP A 58 8.58 -12.66 -3.30
#